data_AF-A0A352KQK4-F1
#
_entry.id   AF-A0A352KQK4-F1
#
_cell.length_a   1.000
_cell.length_b   1.000
_cell.length_c   1.000
_cell.angle_alpha   90.00
_cell.angle_beta   90.00
_cell.angle_gamma   90.00
#
_symmetry.space_group_name_H-M   'P 1'
#
loop_
_entity.id
_entity.type
_entity.pdbx_description
1 polymer ?
#
loop_
_entity_poly.entity_id
_entity_poly.type
_entity_poly.pdbx_seq_one_letter_code
_entity_poly.pdbx_strand_id
1 'polypeptide(L)' 'WRDNTYPGCACDVPSYVYSFSFEPNPNWSNIFGQQQEIQQYLLDCVAKHQLRSHIRFNT' A
#
# COMPACT_ATOMS: atom_id res chain seq x y z
N TRP A 1 4.89 5.03 1.78
CA TRP A 1 4.95 3.71 2.45
C TRP A 1 6.31 3.04 2.33
N ARG A 2 6.98 2.97 1.17
CA ARG A 2 8.34 2.41 1.07
C ARG A 2 9.39 3.07 1.98
N ASP A 3 9.40 4.40 2.04
CA ASP A 3 10.54 5.14 2.63
C ASP A 3 10.45 5.33 4.15
N ASN A 4 9.24 5.54 4.69
CA ASN A 4 9.02 5.71 6.12
C ASN A 4 8.78 4.34 6.76
N THR A 5 9.65 3.89 7.65
CA THR A 5 9.56 2.58 8.33
C THR A 5 9.75 2.67 9.85
N TYR A 6 9.50 3.85 10.43
CA TYR A 6 9.63 4.06 11.88
C TYR A 6 8.54 3.30 12.68
N PRO A 7 8.81 2.92 13.94
CA PRO A 7 7.85 2.20 14.77
C PRO A 7 6.52 2.97 14.93
N GLY A 8 5.41 2.28 14.70
CA GLY A 8 4.06 2.87 14.80
C GLY A 8 3.64 3.71 13.59
N CYS A 9 4.40 3.70 12.48
CA CYS A 9 3.98 4.36 11.24
C CYS A 9 2.66 3.74 10.71
N ALA A 10 1.63 4.57 10.59
CA ALA A 10 0.29 4.18 10.18
C ALA A 10 -0.41 5.35 9.46
N CYS A 11 -1.48 5.03 8.73
CA CYS A 11 -2.31 6.05 8.07
C CYS A 11 -3.31 6.67 9.07
N ASP A 12 -3.67 7.92 8.86
CA ASP A 12 -4.72 8.64 9.59
C ASP A 12 -6.11 8.52 8.94
N VAL A 13 -6.16 8.04 7.70
CA VAL A 13 -7.39 7.80 6.93
C VAL A 13 -7.79 6.32 7.06
N PRO A 14 -9.09 6.00 7.21
CA PRO A 14 -9.53 4.61 7.25
C PRO A 14 -9.12 3.81 6.01
N SER A 15 -8.57 2.61 6.21
CA SER A 15 -7.94 1.79 5.16
C SER A 15 -8.87 1.48 3.98
N TYR A 16 -10.16 1.30 4.24
CA TYR A 16 -11.16 1.00 3.22
C TYR A 16 -11.40 2.17 2.24
N VAL A 17 -11.14 3.42 2.64
CA VAL A 17 -11.14 4.58 1.72
C VAL A 17 -9.74 5.00 1.30
N TYR A 18 -8.70 4.57 2.01
CA TYR A 18 -7.30 4.74 1.61
C TYR A 18 -6.81 3.61 0.69
N SER A 19 -7.71 3.11 -0.15
CA SER A 19 -7.44 2.16 -1.23
C SER A 19 -7.83 2.81 -2.56
N PHE A 20 -7.23 2.41 -3.68
CA PHE A 20 -7.72 2.84 -4.98
C PHE A 20 -9.17 2.39 -5.18
N SER A 21 -10.00 3.26 -5.73
CA SER A 21 -11.43 2.96 -5.95
C SER A 21 -11.68 1.74 -6.84
N PHE A 22 -10.70 1.36 -7.66
CA PHE A 22 -10.75 0.18 -8.53
C PHE A 22 -9.99 -1.04 -7.96
N GLU A 23 -9.28 -0.90 -6.84
CA GLU A 23 -8.58 -1.99 -6.13
C GLU A 23 -8.88 -1.91 -4.62
N PRO A 24 -10.14 -2.14 -4.19
CA PRO A 24 -10.42 -2.24 -2.77
C PRO A 24 -9.71 -3.45 -2.17
N ASN A 25 -9.15 -3.30 -0.97
CA ASN A 25 -8.58 -4.41 -0.22
C ASN A 25 -9.51 -4.79 0.95
N PRO A 26 -10.18 -5.97 0.93
CA PRO A 26 -11.05 -6.41 2.01
C PRO A 26 -10.28 -6.97 3.22
N ASN A 27 -8.97 -7.19 3.07
CA ASN A 27 -8.15 -7.90 4.05
C ASN A 27 -7.37 -6.97 4.98
N TRP A 28 -7.74 -5.69 5.06
CA TRP A 28 -7.15 -4.78 6.04
C TRP A 28 -7.35 -5.32 7.45
N SER A 29 -6.25 -5.50 8.16
CA SER A 29 -6.19 -6.01 9.54
C SER A 29 -6.72 -5.01 10.56
N ASN A 30 -6.68 -3.70 10.24
CA ASN A 30 -7.05 -2.61 11.12
C ASN A 30 -7.80 -1.50 10.36
N ILE A 31 -8.61 -0.73 11.10
CA ILE A 31 -9.29 0.47 10.56
C ILE A 31 -8.26 1.44 9.97
N PHE A 32 -7.10 1.59 10.62
CA PHE A 32 -5.99 2.41 10.16
C PHE A 32 -4.82 1.51 9.79
N GLY A 33 -4.52 1.43 8.50
CA GLY A 33 -3.52 0.52 7.95
C GLY A 33 -2.13 0.88 8.45
N GLN A 34 -1.38 -0.14 8.87
CA GLN A 34 0.03 0.04 9.25
C GLN A 34 0.90 0.16 7.99
N GLN A 35 2.07 0.76 8.17
CA GLN A 35 3.02 1.02 7.09
C GLN A 35 3.31 -0.20 6.22
N GLN A 36 3.60 -1.34 6.83
CA GLN A 36 3.94 -2.57 6.10
C GLN A 36 2.77 -3.09 5.28
N GLU A 37 1.56 -3.01 5.83
CA GLU A 37 0.35 -3.47 5.18
C GLU A 37 -0.01 -2.62 3.96
N ILE A 38 0.11 -1.29 4.10
CA ILE A 38 -0.14 -0.38 2.97
C ILE A 38 0.96 -0.50 1.92
N GLN A 39 2.21 -0.71 2.32
CA GLN A 39 3.28 -1.01 1.36
C GLN A 39 2.99 -2.31 0.60
N GLN A 40 2.56 -3.37 1.29
CA GLN A 40 2.23 -4.63 0.65
C GLN A 40 1.07 -4.48 -0.34
N TYR A 41 0.00 -3.79 0.05
CA TYR A 41 -1.13 -3.47 -0.82
C TYR A 41 -0.67 -2.80 -2.14
N LEU A 42 0.23 -1.82 -2.07
CA LEU A 42 0.77 -1.16 -3.26
C LEU A 42 1.64 -2.09 -4.11
N LEU A 43 2.43 -2.97 -3.48
CA LEU A 43 3.24 -3.97 -4.19
C LEU A 43 2.35 -5.01 -4.90
N ASP A 44 1.25 -5.41 -4.27
CA ASP A 44 0.27 -6.32 -4.87
C ASP A 44 -0.41 -5.68 -6.08
N CYS A 45 -0.74 -4.39 -6.01
CA CYS A 45 -1.24 -3.64 -7.17
C CYS A 45 -0.21 -3.62 -8.32
N VAL A 46 1.07 -3.36 -8.02
CA VAL A 46 2.14 -3.38 -9.01
C VAL A 46 2.29 -4.76 -9.67
N ALA A 47 2.19 -5.83 -8.88
CA ALA A 47 2.26 -7.20 -9.39
C ALA A 47 1.05 -7.56 -10.25
N LYS A 48 -0.17 -7.29 -9.77
CA LYS A 48 -1.43 -7.58 -10.48
C LYS A 48 -1.52 -6.88 -11.83
N HIS A 49 -1.11 -5.61 -11.88
CA HIS A 49 -1.14 -4.79 -13.09
C HIS A 49 0.15 -4.86 -13.91
N GLN A 50 1.09 -5.75 -13.54
CA GLN A 50 2.35 -6.00 -14.25
C GLN A 50 3.18 -4.71 -14.48
N LEU A 51 3.10 -3.77 -13.54
CA LEU A 51 3.70 -2.45 -13.71
C LEU A 51 5.22 -2.45 -13.51
N ARG A 52 5.77 -3.51 -12.90
CA ARG A 52 7.18 -3.55 -12.51
C ARG A 52 8.15 -3.34 -13.68
N SER A 53 7.85 -3.88 -14.86
CA SER A 53 8.64 -3.70 -16.09
C SER A 53 8.66 -2.27 -16.63
N HIS A 54 7.66 -1.48 -16.26
CA HIS A 54 7.49 -0.10 -16.70
C HIS A 54 8.08 0.92 -15.71
N ILE A 55 8.61 0.46 -14.58
CA ILE A 55 9.18 1.31 -13.54
C ILE A 55 10.69 1.14 -13.52
N ARG A 56 11.42 2.25 -13.62
CA ARG A 56 12.86 2.29 -13.37
C ARG A 56 13.12 2.66 -11.92
N PHE A 57 13.94 1.88 -11.22
CA PHE A 57 14.31 2.13 -9.82
C PHE A 57 15.70 2.74 -9.74
N ASN A 58 15.99 3.39 -8.61
CA ASN A 58 17.31 3.97 -8.30
C ASN A 58 17.79 4.99 -9.35
N THR A 59 16.88 5.85 -9.79
CA THR A 59 17.14 6.98 -10.67
C THR A 59 16.57 8.23 -10.05
#